data_AF-A0A7W0VUJ2-F1
#
_entry.id   AF-A0A7W0VUJ2-F1
#
_cell.length_a   1.000
_cell.length_b   1.000
_cell.length_c   1.000
_cell.angle_alpha   90.00
_cell.angle_beta   90.00
_cell.angle_gamma   90.00
#
_symmetry.space_group_name_H-M   'P 1'
#
loop_
_entity.id
_entity.type
_entity.pdbx_description
1 polymer ?
#
loop_
_entity_poly.entity_id
_entity_poly.type
_entity_poly.pdbx_seq_one_letter_code
_entity_poly.pdbx_strand_id
1 'polypeptide(L)'
;MTSLAELRAIEEERVAAERAQVIAEADGKQRATEAAAARIKADAEAKLAAERAEQIRIAKEREDAERAARMHVEAAEAMERARLAAALEAERTAQELDLKRQEVAKKRPTWMIAVTMGAVLAAGALTWFGIDRYNEAEISRKNEEAANEAKRQAEHEMEESRARLVAMETDLAALDKRVGTAIDQVVAATSAAERKAAKDNLDRLRREEQELRRKQQEEKDRLAKIKRKEKVIISEECKRNSLAKGCM
;
A
#
# COMPACT_ATOMS: atom_id res chain seq x y z
N MET A 1 74.95 -117.30 -19.07
CA MET A 1 75.35 -116.91 -20.43
C MET A 1 74.23 -116.06 -21.00
N THR A 2 74.21 -114.78 -20.64
CA THR A 2 73.31 -113.80 -21.23
C THR A 2 73.76 -113.57 -22.66
N SER A 3 72.86 -113.83 -23.60
CA SER A 3 73.18 -113.86 -25.02
C SER A 3 73.46 -112.44 -25.53
N LEU A 4 74.34 -112.32 -26.50
CA LEU A 4 74.68 -111.07 -27.20
C LEU A 4 73.45 -110.25 -27.68
N ALA A 5 72.25 -110.85 -27.74
CA ALA A 5 71.01 -110.17 -28.10
C ALA A 5 70.51 -109.18 -27.04
N GLU A 6 70.64 -109.48 -25.74
CA GLU A 6 70.12 -108.61 -24.67
C GLU A 6 70.96 -107.36 -24.49
N LEU A 7 72.29 -107.46 -24.61
CA LEU A 7 73.18 -106.29 -24.58
C LEU A 7 72.94 -105.36 -25.78
N ARG A 8 72.64 -105.92 -26.96
CA ARG A 8 72.26 -105.12 -28.13
C ARG A 8 70.91 -104.42 -27.95
N ALA A 9 69.92 -105.08 -27.34
CA ALA A 9 68.62 -104.47 -27.08
C ALA A 9 68.72 -103.27 -26.11
N ILE A 10 69.53 -103.39 -25.06
CA ILE A 10 69.75 -102.30 -24.09
C ILE A 10 70.53 -101.13 -24.73
N GLU A 11 71.51 -101.43 -25.59
CA GLU A 11 72.25 -100.40 -26.33
C GLU A 11 71.37 -99.70 -27.37
N GLU A 12 70.51 -100.43 -28.08
CA GLU A 12 69.51 -99.87 -28.99
C GLU A 12 68.48 -99.00 -28.27
N GLU A 13 67.95 -99.41 -27.11
CA GLU A 13 67.03 -98.60 -26.31
C GLU A 13 67.70 -97.32 -25.78
N ARG A 14 68.95 -97.41 -25.33
CA ARG A 14 69.68 -96.24 -24.84
C ARG A 14 70.01 -95.26 -25.97
N VAL A 15 70.42 -95.75 -27.14
CA VAL A 15 70.63 -94.93 -28.34
C VAL A 15 69.30 -94.34 -28.83
N ALA A 16 68.20 -95.07 -28.74
CA ALA A 16 66.87 -94.55 -29.06
C ALA A 16 66.43 -93.45 -28.07
N ALA A 17 66.67 -93.63 -26.77
CA ALA A 17 66.36 -92.64 -25.74
C ALA A 17 67.24 -91.37 -25.88
N GLU A 18 68.54 -91.51 -26.11
CA GLU A 18 69.44 -90.38 -26.35
C GLU A 18 69.05 -89.64 -27.64
N ARG A 19 68.69 -90.35 -28.72
CA ARG A 19 68.16 -89.72 -29.95
C ARG A 19 66.84 -89.01 -29.71
N ALA A 20 65.91 -89.61 -28.95
CA ALA A 20 64.65 -88.99 -28.61
C ALA A 20 64.84 -87.72 -27.77
N GLN A 21 65.81 -87.72 -26.84
CA GLN A 21 66.14 -86.57 -26.02
C GLN A 21 66.76 -85.43 -26.85
N VAL A 22 67.67 -85.75 -27.77
CA VAL A 22 68.26 -84.76 -28.69
C VAL A 22 67.20 -84.15 -29.62
N ILE A 23 66.28 -84.97 -30.13
CA ILE A 23 65.17 -84.49 -30.97
C ILE A 23 64.22 -83.61 -30.14
N ALA A 24 63.87 -84.00 -28.92
CA ALA A 24 63.00 -83.21 -28.04
C ALA A 24 63.63 -81.86 -27.65
N GLU A 25 64.94 -81.80 -27.41
CA GLU A 25 65.65 -80.55 -27.16
C GLU A 25 65.75 -79.66 -28.40
N ALA A 26 65.96 -80.25 -29.59
CA ALA A 26 65.98 -79.52 -30.85
C ALA A 26 64.60 -78.93 -31.17
N ASP A 27 63.52 -79.72 -31.02
CA ASP A 27 62.13 -79.27 -31.16
C ASP A 27 61.79 -78.19 -30.14
N GLY A 28 62.23 -78.35 -28.89
CA GLY A 28 62.04 -77.34 -27.83
C GLY A 28 62.70 -76.02 -28.16
N LYS A 29 63.93 -76.04 -28.69
CA LYS A 29 64.64 -74.85 -29.16
C LYS A 29 63.96 -74.22 -30.38
N GLN A 30 63.50 -75.02 -31.34
CA GLN A 30 62.77 -74.51 -32.51
C GLN A 30 61.46 -73.82 -32.10
N ARG A 31 60.63 -74.46 -31.26
CA ARG A 31 59.39 -73.85 -30.76
C ARG A 31 59.65 -72.59 -29.94
N ALA A 32 60.72 -72.56 -29.14
CA ALA A 32 61.12 -71.35 -28.41
C ALA A 32 61.52 -70.21 -29.36
N THR A 33 62.26 -70.51 -30.43
CA THR A 33 62.61 -69.50 -31.45
C THR A 33 61.42 -69.02 -32.25
N GLU A 34 60.48 -69.90 -32.62
CA GLU A 34 59.24 -69.54 -33.31
C GLU A 34 58.31 -68.71 -32.41
N ALA A 35 58.18 -69.08 -31.13
CA ALA A 35 57.40 -68.31 -30.16
C ALA A 35 58.02 -66.92 -29.91
N ALA A 36 59.35 -66.82 -29.84
CA ALA A 36 60.04 -65.52 -29.73
C ALA A 36 59.83 -64.67 -30.99
N ALA A 37 59.94 -65.27 -32.18
CA ALA A 37 59.69 -64.58 -33.45
C ALA A 37 58.23 -64.12 -33.60
N ALA A 38 57.26 -64.93 -33.14
CA ALA A 38 55.85 -64.58 -33.14
C ALA A 38 55.54 -63.40 -32.21
N ARG A 39 56.16 -63.35 -31.03
CA ARG A 39 56.03 -62.19 -30.11
C ARG A 39 56.60 -60.91 -30.71
N ILE A 40 57.78 -60.98 -31.34
CA ILE A 40 58.38 -59.81 -32.00
C ILE A 40 57.49 -59.29 -33.13
N LYS A 41 56.89 -60.19 -33.93
CA LYS A 41 55.93 -59.80 -34.98
C LYS A 41 54.66 -59.18 -34.40
N ALA A 42 54.07 -59.80 -33.38
CA ALA A 42 52.86 -59.28 -32.72
C ALA A 42 53.11 -57.90 -32.09
N ASP A 43 54.26 -57.69 -31.44
CA ASP A 43 54.62 -56.39 -30.85
C ASP A 43 54.87 -55.31 -31.91
N ALA A 44 55.45 -55.68 -33.05
CA ALA A 44 55.65 -54.75 -34.18
C ALA A 44 54.31 -54.37 -34.84
N GLU A 45 53.41 -55.34 -35.05
CA GLU A 45 52.07 -55.10 -35.60
C GLU A 45 51.21 -54.26 -34.64
N ALA A 46 51.30 -54.51 -33.33
CA ALA A 46 50.61 -53.71 -32.31
C ALA A 46 51.08 -52.25 -32.30
N LYS A 47 52.39 -52.01 -32.44
CA LYS A 47 52.93 -50.64 -32.56
C LYS A 47 52.45 -49.93 -33.83
N LEU A 48 52.48 -50.61 -34.97
CA LEU A 48 51.98 -50.05 -36.23
C LEU A 48 50.46 -49.77 -36.18
N ALA A 49 49.68 -50.62 -35.52
CA ALA A 49 48.25 -50.38 -35.31
C ALA A 49 48.01 -49.17 -34.40
N ALA A 50 48.79 -49.00 -33.34
CA ALA A 50 48.71 -47.84 -32.44
C ALA A 50 49.07 -46.53 -33.17
N GLU A 51 50.14 -46.51 -33.97
CA GLU A 51 50.53 -45.34 -34.77
C GLU A 51 49.45 -44.96 -35.79
N ARG A 52 48.85 -45.94 -36.49
CA ARG A 52 47.74 -45.69 -37.42
C ARG A 52 46.50 -45.16 -36.69
N ALA A 53 46.18 -45.70 -35.52
CA ALA A 53 45.05 -45.22 -34.72
C ALA A 53 45.26 -43.77 -34.27
N GLU A 54 46.49 -43.40 -33.87
CA GLU A 54 46.83 -42.04 -33.50
C GLU A 54 46.77 -41.07 -34.70
N GLN A 55 47.27 -41.47 -35.86
CA GLN A 55 47.17 -40.65 -37.08
C GLN A 55 45.71 -40.41 -37.49
N ILE A 56 44.86 -41.43 -37.40
CA ILE A 56 43.42 -41.30 -37.68
C ILE A 56 42.76 -40.35 -36.68
N ARG A 57 43.13 -40.41 -35.40
CA ARG A 57 42.61 -39.49 -34.37
C ARG A 57 42.99 -38.04 -34.68
N ILE A 58 44.28 -37.78 -34.98
CA ILE A 58 44.77 -36.43 -35.31
C ILE A 58 44.09 -35.91 -36.59
N ALA A 59 43.91 -36.76 -37.60
CA ALA A 59 43.22 -36.37 -38.83
C ALA A 59 41.75 -36.01 -38.58
N LYS A 60 41.04 -36.79 -37.76
CA LYS A 60 39.66 -36.48 -37.36
C LYS A 60 39.55 -35.19 -36.56
N GLU A 61 40.44 -34.97 -35.59
CA GLU A 61 40.46 -33.73 -34.81
C GLU A 61 40.69 -32.49 -35.68
N ARG A 62 41.56 -32.59 -36.70
CA ARG A 62 41.76 -31.51 -37.67
C ARG A 62 40.53 -31.28 -38.54
N GLU A 63 39.91 -32.33 -39.04
CA GLU A 63 38.70 -32.22 -39.85
C GLU A 63 37.53 -31.64 -39.05
N ASP A 64 37.36 -32.07 -37.80
CA ASP A 64 36.36 -31.53 -36.89
C ASP A 64 36.64 -30.06 -36.55
N ALA A 65 37.90 -29.69 -36.35
CA ALA A 65 38.30 -28.29 -36.14
C ALA A 65 38.06 -27.42 -37.39
N GLU A 66 38.34 -27.93 -38.59
CA GLU A 66 38.04 -27.23 -39.84
C GLU A 66 36.52 -27.08 -40.07
N ARG A 67 35.73 -28.12 -39.78
CA ARG A 67 34.26 -28.05 -39.84
C ARG A 67 33.71 -27.03 -38.84
N ALA A 68 34.22 -27.03 -37.60
CA ALA A 68 33.84 -26.04 -36.60
C ALA A 68 34.22 -24.61 -37.03
N ALA A 69 35.42 -24.42 -37.58
CA ALA A 69 35.87 -23.11 -38.07
C ALA A 69 34.97 -22.58 -39.21
N ARG A 70 34.60 -23.43 -40.17
CA ARG A 70 33.67 -23.04 -41.26
C ARG A 70 32.29 -22.67 -40.70
N MET A 71 31.74 -23.48 -39.80
CA MET A 71 30.47 -23.21 -39.16
C MET A 71 30.49 -21.89 -38.38
N HIS A 72 31.60 -21.55 -37.71
CA HIS A 72 31.74 -20.28 -37.01
C HIS A 72 31.79 -19.08 -37.96
N VAL A 73 32.49 -19.20 -39.09
CA VAL A 73 32.54 -18.14 -40.11
C VAL A 73 31.17 -17.93 -40.74
N GLU A 74 30.49 -19.00 -41.15
CA GLU A 74 29.14 -18.93 -41.72
C GLU A 74 28.13 -18.36 -40.73
N ALA A 75 28.21 -18.73 -39.44
CA ALA A 75 27.36 -18.17 -38.39
C ALA A 75 27.64 -16.68 -38.17
N ALA A 76 28.91 -16.25 -38.19
CA ALA A 76 29.27 -14.85 -38.06
C ALA A 76 28.78 -14.02 -39.25
N GLU A 77 28.94 -14.52 -40.48
CA GLU A 77 28.44 -13.86 -41.68
C GLU A 77 26.90 -13.78 -41.69
N ALA A 78 26.21 -14.83 -41.24
CA ALA A 78 24.75 -14.83 -41.13
C ALA A 78 24.26 -13.79 -40.10
N MET A 79 24.95 -13.66 -38.95
CA MET A 79 24.61 -12.65 -37.95
C MET A 79 24.82 -11.22 -38.49
N GLU A 80 25.89 -10.95 -39.22
CA GLU A 80 26.12 -9.62 -39.79
C GLU A 80 25.10 -9.28 -40.87
N ARG A 81 24.72 -10.23 -41.73
CA ARG A 81 23.61 -10.02 -42.69
C ARG A 81 22.28 -9.75 -41.98
N ALA A 82 22.00 -10.47 -40.90
CA ALA A 82 20.79 -10.24 -40.11
C ALA A 82 20.78 -8.85 -39.43
N ARG A 83 21.92 -8.40 -38.89
CA ARG A 83 22.07 -7.06 -38.30
C ARG A 83 21.84 -5.96 -39.33
N LEU A 84 22.44 -6.10 -40.52
CA LEU A 84 22.26 -5.12 -41.60
C LEU A 84 20.82 -5.08 -42.11
N ALA A 85 20.17 -6.24 -42.26
CA ALA A 85 18.75 -6.31 -42.64
C ALA A 85 17.84 -5.64 -41.60
N ALA A 86 18.05 -5.93 -40.32
CA ALA A 86 17.30 -5.31 -39.23
C ALA A 86 17.50 -3.79 -39.15
N ALA A 87 18.72 -3.31 -39.40
CA ALA A 87 19.01 -1.87 -39.44
C ALA A 87 18.26 -1.17 -40.59
N LEU A 88 18.24 -1.78 -41.79
CA LEU A 88 17.50 -1.22 -42.93
C LEU A 88 15.99 -1.21 -42.71
N GLU A 89 15.43 -2.23 -42.06
CA GLU A 89 14.00 -2.25 -41.70
C GLU A 89 13.67 -1.19 -40.64
N ALA A 90 14.55 -0.99 -39.66
CA ALA A 90 14.40 0.07 -38.67
C ALA A 90 14.41 1.47 -39.33
N GLU A 91 15.29 1.70 -40.32
CA GLU A 91 15.32 2.96 -41.06
C GLU A 91 14.04 3.17 -41.89
N ARG A 92 13.55 2.14 -42.59
CA ARG A 92 12.30 2.22 -43.36
C ARG A 92 11.10 2.53 -42.48
N THR A 93 10.98 1.83 -41.35
CA THR A 93 9.87 2.05 -40.42
C THR A 93 9.93 3.45 -39.77
N ALA A 94 11.13 3.95 -39.45
CA ALA A 94 11.32 5.32 -38.97
C ALA A 94 10.87 6.35 -40.02
N GLN A 95 11.26 6.18 -41.29
CA GLN A 95 10.84 7.07 -42.38
C GLN A 95 9.32 7.03 -42.60
N GLU A 96 8.69 5.86 -42.55
CA GLU A 96 7.22 5.74 -42.65
C GLU A 96 6.49 6.45 -41.50
N LEU A 97 7.01 6.36 -40.27
CA LEU A 97 6.42 7.04 -39.11
C LEU A 97 6.55 8.56 -39.21
N ASP A 98 7.68 9.06 -39.70
CA ASP A 98 7.88 10.50 -39.88
C ASP A 98 7.01 11.06 -41.00
N LEU A 99 6.83 10.33 -42.11
CA LEU A 99 5.85 10.70 -43.14
C LEU A 99 4.43 10.75 -42.57
N LYS A 100 4.02 9.73 -41.79
CA LYS A 100 2.71 9.72 -41.11
C LYS A 100 2.56 10.89 -40.12
N ARG A 101 3.60 11.23 -39.36
CA ARG A 101 3.58 12.39 -38.44
C ARG A 101 3.39 13.70 -39.20
N GLN A 102 4.04 13.88 -40.34
CA GLN A 102 3.88 15.08 -41.17
C GLN A 102 2.46 15.17 -41.77
N GLU A 103 1.87 14.06 -42.21
CA GLU A 103 0.48 14.04 -42.67
C GLU A 103 -0.51 14.35 -41.55
N VAL A 104 -0.30 13.79 -40.36
CA VAL A 104 -1.15 14.04 -39.18
C VAL A 104 -1.04 15.49 -38.74
N ALA A 105 0.17 16.06 -38.70
CA ALA A 105 0.39 17.46 -38.37
C ALA A 105 -0.31 18.42 -39.35
N LYS A 106 -0.38 18.08 -40.64
CA LYS A 106 -1.12 18.86 -41.64
C LYS A 106 -2.64 18.72 -41.51
N LYS A 107 -3.15 17.55 -41.11
CA LYS A 107 -4.59 17.26 -41.04
C LYS A 107 -5.25 17.67 -39.72
N ARG A 108 -4.50 17.78 -38.62
CA ARG A 108 -5.06 18.11 -37.29
C ARG A 108 -4.77 19.57 -36.94
N PRO A 109 -5.71 20.51 -37.13
CA PRO A 109 -5.54 21.87 -36.67
C PRO A 109 -5.48 21.87 -35.14
N THR A 110 -4.27 21.94 -34.59
CA THR A 110 -3.99 21.96 -33.14
C THR A 110 -4.74 23.09 -32.42
N TRP A 111 -5.01 24.19 -33.13
CA TRP A 111 -5.82 25.29 -32.62
C TRP A 111 -7.26 24.87 -32.28
N MET A 112 -7.88 23.99 -33.07
CA MET A 112 -9.24 23.52 -32.79
C MET A 112 -9.29 22.68 -31.51
N ILE A 113 -8.24 21.91 -31.20
CA ILE A 113 -8.13 21.14 -29.95
C ILE A 113 -7.97 22.08 -28.75
N ALA A 114 -7.16 23.15 -28.89
CA ALA A 114 -6.99 24.13 -27.84
C ALA A 114 -8.32 24.86 -27.52
N VAL A 115 -9.09 25.21 -28.55
CA VAL A 115 -10.40 25.87 -28.39
C VAL A 115 -11.41 24.92 -27.73
N THR A 116 -11.49 23.66 -28.14
CA THR A 116 -12.43 22.70 -27.51
C THR A 116 -12.06 22.42 -26.06
N MET A 117 -10.77 22.26 -25.75
CA MET A 117 -10.30 22.09 -24.38
C MET A 117 -10.59 23.32 -23.51
N GLY A 118 -10.36 24.52 -24.05
CA GLY A 118 -10.70 25.78 -23.38
C GLY A 118 -12.20 25.92 -23.11
N ALA A 119 -13.06 25.55 -24.07
CA ALA A 119 -14.51 25.59 -23.92
C ALA A 119 -15.00 24.63 -22.81
N VAL A 120 -14.44 23.42 -22.74
CA VAL A 120 -14.77 22.43 -21.69
C VAL A 120 -14.35 22.94 -20.31
N LEU A 121 -13.16 23.53 -20.19
CA LEU A 121 -12.68 24.11 -18.92
C LEU A 121 -13.54 25.30 -18.49
N ALA A 122 -13.90 26.19 -19.41
CA ALA A 122 -14.77 27.33 -19.13
C ALA A 122 -16.17 26.88 -18.67
N ALA A 123 -16.75 25.88 -19.33
CA ALA A 123 -18.02 25.30 -18.91
C ALA A 123 -17.94 24.69 -17.51
N GLY A 124 -16.87 23.96 -17.19
CA GLY A 124 -16.63 23.41 -15.85
C GLY A 124 -16.46 24.49 -14.77
N ALA A 125 -15.78 25.59 -15.08
CA ALA A 125 -15.62 26.71 -14.15
C ALA A 125 -16.96 27.40 -13.86
N LEU A 126 -17.80 27.59 -14.88
CA LEU A 126 -19.12 28.21 -14.74
C LEU A 126 -20.08 27.34 -13.93
N THR A 127 -20.08 26.02 -14.13
CA THR A 127 -20.93 25.11 -13.34
C THR A 127 -20.48 25.09 -11.88
N TRP A 128 -19.16 25.04 -11.62
CA TRP A 128 -18.62 25.11 -10.28
C TRP A 128 -19.01 26.42 -9.57
N PHE A 129 -18.83 27.57 -10.23
CA PHE A 129 -19.19 28.88 -9.66
C PHE A 129 -20.71 29.01 -9.42
N GLY A 130 -21.54 28.44 -10.30
CA GLY A 130 -22.99 28.40 -10.12
C GLY A 130 -23.43 27.59 -8.89
N ILE A 131 -22.79 26.44 -8.65
CA ILE A 131 -23.06 25.60 -7.47
C ILE A 131 -22.61 26.31 -6.18
N ASP A 132 -21.43 26.92 -6.19
CA ASP A 132 -20.89 27.63 -5.02
C ASP A 132 -21.82 28.79 -4.60
N ARG A 133 -22.26 29.61 -5.56
CA ARG A 133 -23.23 30.69 -5.32
C ARG A 133 -24.59 30.21 -4.85
N TYR A 134 -25.07 29.07 -5.36
CA TYR A 134 -26.35 28.50 -4.91
C TYR A 134 -26.25 28.01 -3.47
N ASN A 135 -25.17 27.31 -3.13
CA ASN A 135 -24.91 26.82 -1.79
C ASN A 135 -24.71 27.96 -0.78
N GLU A 136 -23.99 29.03 -1.14
CA GLU A 136 -23.85 30.22 -0.29
C GLU A 136 -25.20 30.85 0.03
N ALA A 137 -26.10 30.97 -0.95
CA ALA A 137 -27.44 31.52 -0.73
C ALA A 137 -28.29 30.62 0.16
N GLU A 138 -28.23 29.29 -0.01
CA GLU A 138 -28.96 28.34 0.81
C GLU A 138 -28.42 28.29 2.24
N ILE A 139 -27.10 28.30 2.42
CA ILE A 139 -26.43 28.36 3.73
C ILE A 139 -26.78 29.68 4.42
N SER A 140 -26.77 30.80 3.70
CA SER A 140 -27.17 32.10 4.26
C SER A 140 -28.61 32.07 4.74
N ARG A 141 -29.54 31.52 3.96
CA ARG A 141 -30.95 31.40 4.37
C ARG A 141 -31.12 30.49 5.58
N LYS A 142 -30.47 29.33 5.60
CA LYS A 142 -30.51 28.42 6.76
C LYS A 142 -29.92 29.06 8.01
N ASN A 143 -28.84 29.83 7.87
CA ASN A 143 -28.25 30.55 8.98
C ASN A 143 -29.16 31.68 9.49
N GLU A 144 -29.85 32.37 8.59
CA GLU A 144 -30.81 33.42 8.94
C GLU A 144 -32.05 32.84 9.62
N GLU A 145 -32.59 31.74 9.12
CA GLU A 145 -33.68 30.98 9.75
C GLU A 145 -33.28 30.49 11.14
N ALA A 146 -32.11 29.85 11.27
CA ALA A 146 -31.60 29.40 12.56
C ALA A 146 -31.36 30.56 13.54
N ALA A 147 -30.87 31.71 13.06
CA ALA A 147 -30.70 32.91 13.88
C ALA A 147 -32.05 33.50 14.33
N ASN A 148 -33.05 33.52 13.45
CA ASN A 148 -34.40 33.98 13.76
C ASN A 148 -35.11 33.05 14.75
N GLU A 149 -34.96 31.73 14.60
CA GLU A 149 -35.49 30.76 15.55
C GLU A 149 -34.82 30.89 16.92
N ALA A 150 -33.49 31.02 16.97
CA ALA A 150 -32.77 31.23 18.21
C ALA A 150 -33.19 32.54 18.90
N LYS A 151 -33.44 33.61 18.12
CA LYS A 151 -33.97 34.88 18.64
C LYS A 151 -35.36 34.71 19.24
N ARG A 152 -36.29 34.05 18.54
CA ARG A 152 -37.65 33.78 19.04
C ARG A 152 -37.62 32.93 20.31
N GLN A 153 -36.76 31.92 20.37
CA GLN A 153 -36.58 31.10 21.57
C GLN A 153 -36.06 31.93 22.76
N ALA A 154 -35.07 32.80 22.53
CA ALA A 154 -34.55 33.68 23.57
C ALA A 154 -35.60 34.70 24.07
N GLU A 155 -36.40 35.26 23.16
CA GLU A 155 -37.52 36.14 23.51
C GLU A 155 -38.57 35.42 24.36
N HIS A 156 -38.98 34.21 23.95
CA HIS A 156 -39.92 33.39 24.70
C HIS A 156 -39.39 33.01 26.09
N GLU A 157 -38.14 32.58 26.20
CA GLU A 157 -37.50 32.27 27.49
C GLU A 157 -37.45 33.51 28.41
N MET A 158 -37.20 34.70 27.84
CA MET A 158 -37.24 35.96 28.60
C MET A 158 -38.64 36.29 29.10
N GLU A 159 -39.66 36.16 28.26
CA GLU A 159 -41.05 36.41 28.65
C GLU A 159 -41.51 35.45 29.74
N GLU A 160 -41.22 34.15 29.59
CA GLU A 160 -41.55 33.14 30.58
C GLU A 160 -40.86 33.43 31.93
N SER A 161 -39.57 33.77 31.89
CA SER A 161 -38.81 34.08 33.10
C SER A 161 -39.32 35.36 33.78
N ARG A 162 -39.76 36.38 33.00
CA ARG A 162 -40.41 37.58 33.55
C ARG A 162 -41.75 37.24 34.21
N ALA A 163 -42.57 36.41 33.57
CA ALA A 163 -43.85 35.97 34.13
C ALA A 163 -43.64 35.20 35.45
N ARG A 164 -42.63 34.32 35.52
CA ARG A 164 -42.24 33.62 36.75
C ARG A 164 -41.81 34.58 37.86
N LEU A 165 -41.01 35.62 37.55
CA LEU A 165 -40.63 36.62 38.54
C LEU A 165 -41.84 37.37 39.10
N VAL A 166 -42.78 37.78 38.24
CA VAL A 166 -44.01 38.45 38.68
C VAL A 166 -44.83 37.54 39.59
N ALA A 167 -44.96 36.25 39.24
CA ALA A 167 -45.64 35.27 40.09
C ALA A 167 -44.95 35.13 41.46
N MET A 168 -43.62 34.99 41.49
CA MET A 168 -42.85 34.93 42.74
C MET A 168 -42.99 36.21 43.59
N GLU A 169 -43.05 37.38 42.96
CA GLU A 169 -43.30 38.66 43.66
C GLU A 169 -44.70 38.69 44.29
N THR A 170 -45.73 38.20 43.57
CA THR A 170 -47.07 38.08 44.14
C THR A 170 -47.14 37.08 45.29
N ASP A 171 -46.43 35.95 45.19
CA ASP A 171 -46.36 34.93 46.24
C ASP A 171 -45.63 35.45 47.48
N LEU A 172 -44.53 36.18 47.30
CA LEU A 172 -43.81 36.85 48.40
C LEU A 172 -44.71 37.87 49.11
N ALA A 173 -45.41 38.73 48.37
CA ALA A 173 -46.34 39.69 48.97
C ALA A 173 -47.48 39.02 49.74
N ALA A 174 -47.97 37.87 49.25
CA ALA A 174 -48.96 37.07 49.96
C ALA A 174 -48.39 36.36 51.20
N LEU A 175 -47.10 35.97 51.16
CA LEU A 175 -46.41 35.35 52.29
C LEU A 175 -46.06 36.37 53.37
N ASP A 176 -45.64 37.58 53.00
CA ASP A 176 -45.38 38.69 53.93
C ASP A 176 -46.62 39.02 54.77
N LYS A 177 -47.80 39.05 54.14
CA LYS A 177 -49.08 39.20 54.85
C LYS A 177 -49.31 38.08 55.86
N ARG A 178 -49.06 36.81 55.47
CA ARG A 178 -49.19 35.64 56.35
C ARG A 178 -48.19 35.67 57.51
N VAL A 179 -46.95 36.10 57.25
CA VAL A 179 -45.93 36.32 58.28
C VAL A 179 -46.38 37.39 59.27
N GLY A 180 -46.90 38.53 58.78
CA GLY A 180 -47.48 39.58 59.62
C GLY A 180 -48.59 39.04 60.54
N THR A 181 -49.56 38.30 59.99
CA THR A 181 -50.62 37.66 60.79
C THR A 181 -50.07 36.65 61.81
N ALA A 182 -49.04 35.87 61.44
CA ALA A 182 -48.42 34.92 62.35
C ALA A 182 -47.66 35.59 63.49
N ILE A 183 -47.05 36.76 63.24
CA ILE A 183 -46.44 37.59 64.30
C ILE A 183 -47.51 38.05 65.28
N ASP A 184 -48.64 38.55 64.78
CA ASP A 184 -49.77 38.99 65.64
C ASP A 184 -50.31 37.82 66.48
N GLN A 185 -50.38 36.61 65.93
CA GLN A 185 -50.77 35.39 66.66
C GLN A 185 -49.80 35.04 67.79
N VAL A 186 -48.48 35.19 67.58
CA VAL A 186 -47.48 34.96 68.63
C VAL A 186 -47.64 35.98 69.76
N VAL A 187 -47.96 37.24 69.43
CA VAL A 187 -48.18 38.32 70.42
C VAL A 187 -49.49 38.11 71.19
N ALA A 188 -50.56 37.68 70.52
CA ALA A 188 -51.86 37.46 71.13
C ALA A 188 -51.98 36.16 71.95
N ALA A 189 -51.08 35.19 71.74
CA ALA A 189 -51.11 33.90 72.43
C ALA A 189 -50.88 34.04 73.94
N THR A 190 -51.81 33.50 74.74
CA THR A 190 -51.83 33.70 76.19
C THR A 190 -51.11 32.56 76.93
N SER A 191 -51.26 31.32 76.45
CA SER A 191 -50.64 30.14 77.04
C SER A 191 -49.23 29.87 76.48
N ALA A 192 -48.44 29.08 77.22
CA ALA A 192 -47.12 28.64 76.75
C ALA A 192 -47.23 27.70 75.54
N ALA A 193 -48.27 26.85 75.50
CA ALA A 193 -48.52 25.93 74.40
C ALA A 193 -48.91 26.68 73.11
N GLU A 194 -49.82 27.66 73.20
CA GLU A 194 -50.20 28.51 72.07
C GLU A 194 -49.02 29.30 71.53
N ARG A 195 -48.22 29.91 72.41
CA ARG A 195 -47.01 30.64 72.01
C ARG A 195 -46.02 29.75 71.28
N LYS A 196 -45.86 28.50 71.71
CA LYS A 196 -44.99 27.53 71.02
C LYS A 196 -45.54 27.21 69.62
N ALA A 197 -46.82 26.84 69.52
CA ALA A 197 -47.43 26.51 68.23
C ALA A 197 -47.41 27.69 67.24
N ALA A 198 -47.66 28.91 67.70
CA ALA A 198 -47.60 30.11 66.88
C ALA A 198 -46.16 30.42 66.42
N LYS A 199 -45.16 30.23 67.29
CA LYS A 199 -43.75 30.36 66.92
C LYS A 199 -43.31 29.33 65.90
N ASP A 200 -43.69 28.06 66.08
CA ASP A 200 -43.36 26.99 65.13
C ASP A 200 -43.96 27.28 63.74
N ASN A 201 -45.19 27.84 63.69
CA ASN A 201 -45.81 28.29 62.44
C ASN A 201 -45.09 29.50 61.82
N LEU A 202 -44.71 30.50 62.62
CA LEU A 202 -43.95 31.66 62.16
C LEU A 202 -42.59 31.23 61.57
N ASP A 203 -41.88 30.33 62.26
CA ASP A 203 -40.58 29.84 61.80
C ASP A 203 -40.71 29.02 60.50
N ARG A 204 -41.81 28.28 60.33
CA ARG A 204 -42.11 27.61 59.05
C ARG A 204 -42.31 28.63 57.92
N LEU A 205 -43.13 29.66 58.13
CA LEU A 205 -43.38 30.69 57.11
C LEU A 205 -42.10 31.47 56.76
N ARG A 206 -41.24 31.77 57.73
CA ARG A 206 -39.93 32.41 57.48
C ARG A 206 -39.00 31.55 56.63
N ARG A 207 -38.99 30.23 56.84
CA ARG A 207 -38.23 29.30 55.99
C ARG A 207 -38.76 29.29 54.56
N GLU A 208 -40.08 29.25 54.39
CA GLU A 208 -40.74 29.34 53.07
C GLU A 208 -40.38 30.67 52.37
N GLU A 209 -40.36 31.79 53.11
CA GLU A 209 -40.02 33.11 52.57
C GLU A 209 -38.57 33.17 52.11
N GLN A 210 -37.64 32.65 52.92
CA GLN A 210 -36.22 32.59 52.58
C GLN A 210 -35.98 31.72 51.33
N GLU A 211 -36.66 30.57 51.23
CA GLU A 211 -36.55 29.69 50.06
C GLU A 211 -37.07 30.38 48.80
N LEU A 212 -38.22 31.07 48.88
CA LEU A 212 -38.80 31.76 47.74
C LEU A 212 -37.95 32.96 47.29
N ARG A 213 -37.37 33.72 48.24
CA ARG A 213 -36.38 34.78 47.94
C ARG A 213 -35.13 34.22 47.25
N ARG A 214 -34.64 33.04 47.67
CA ARG A 214 -33.52 32.38 47.00
C ARG A 214 -33.87 32.01 45.56
N LYS A 215 -35.04 31.39 45.33
CA LYS A 215 -35.52 31.06 43.97
C LYS A 215 -35.69 32.31 43.11
N GLN A 216 -36.20 33.41 43.68
CA GLN A 216 -36.32 34.69 42.98
C GLN A 216 -34.95 35.23 42.55
N GLN A 217 -33.94 35.15 43.40
CA GLN A 217 -32.58 35.57 43.06
C GLN A 217 -31.98 34.69 41.96
N GLU A 218 -32.16 33.37 42.04
CA GLU A 218 -31.72 32.43 41.01
C GLU A 218 -32.36 32.72 39.65
N GLU A 219 -33.66 33.03 39.58
CA GLU A 219 -34.33 33.41 38.34
C GLU A 219 -33.90 34.80 37.83
N LYS A 220 -33.63 35.76 38.72
CA LYS A 220 -33.03 37.05 38.34
C LYS A 220 -31.64 36.87 37.72
N ASP A 221 -30.82 36.00 38.31
CA ASP A 221 -29.49 35.67 37.79
C ASP A 221 -29.59 34.92 36.46
N ARG A 222 -30.59 34.03 36.30
CA ARG A 222 -30.88 33.35 35.02
C ARG A 222 -31.27 34.35 33.94
N LEU A 223 -32.16 35.29 34.23
CA LEU A 223 -32.53 36.37 33.31
C LEU A 223 -31.33 37.23 32.94
N ALA A 224 -30.48 37.57 33.92
CA ALA A 224 -29.26 38.31 33.64
C ALA A 224 -28.30 37.53 32.72
N LYS A 225 -28.20 36.20 32.87
CA LYS A 225 -27.42 35.35 31.97
C LYS A 225 -28.01 35.30 30.56
N ILE A 226 -29.34 35.21 30.41
CA ILE A 226 -30.00 35.23 29.10
C ILE A 226 -29.74 36.57 28.41
N LYS A 227 -29.94 37.71 29.10
CA LYS A 227 -29.64 39.05 28.57
C LYS A 227 -28.17 39.24 28.16
N ARG A 228 -27.23 38.61 28.87
CA ARG A 228 -25.80 38.65 28.50
C ARG A 228 -25.47 37.78 27.28
N LYS A 229 -26.22 36.70 27.06
CA LYS A 229 -26.06 35.77 25.92
C LYS A 229 -26.69 36.31 24.64
N GLU A 230 -27.66 37.21 24.75
CA GLU A 230 -28.15 38.04 23.66
C GLU A 230 -26.97 38.90 23.18
N LYS A 231 -26.12 38.30 22.33
CA LYS A 231 -24.95 38.97 21.75
C LYS A 231 -25.46 40.26 21.11
N VAL A 232 -24.94 41.40 21.54
CA VAL A 232 -25.09 42.65 20.79
C VAL A 232 -24.49 42.38 19.41
N ILE A 233 -25.35 42.16 18.41
CA ILE A 233 -24.92 42.01 17.02
C ILE A 233 -24.51 43.42 16.59
N ILE A 234 -23.24 43.76 16.81
CA ILE A 234 -22.64 44.97 16.26
C ILE A 234 -22.63 44.78 14.75
N SER A 235 -23.42 45.57 14.04
CA SER A 235 -23.46 45.52 12.57
C SER A 235 -22.04 45.72 12.01
N GLU A 236 -21.73 45.11 10.87
CA GLU A 236 -20.42 45.28 10.24
C GLU A 236 -20.09 46.76 9.93
N GLU A 237 -21.12 47.59 9.71
CA GLU A 237 -20.97 49.04 9.59
C GLU A 237 -20.46 49.68 10.88
N CYS A 238 -21.01 49.28 12.04
CA CYS A 238 -20.53 49.73 13.35
C CYS A 238 -19.13 49.19 13.69
N LYS A 239 -18.73 48.03 13.16
CA LYS A 239 -17.36 47.52 13.32
C LYS A 239 -16.34 48.31 12.50
N ARG A 240 -16.72 48.80 11.32
CA ARG A 240 -15.85 49.58 10.44
C ARG A 240 -15.82 51.07 10.78
N ASN A 241 -16.89 51.60 11.37
CA ASN A 241 -16.97 52.98 11.80
C ASN A 241 -17.85 53.13 13.05
N SER A 242 -17.22 53.37 14.19
CA SER A 242 -17.91 53.56 15.47
C SER A 242 -18.77 54.84 15.55
N LEU A 243 -18.64 55.75 14.58
CA LEU A 243 -19.45 56.96 14.46
C LEU A 243 -20.59 56.83 13.45
N ALA A 244 -20.79 55.65 12.85
CA ALA A 244 -21.92 55.44 11.94
C ALA A 244 -23.26 55.59 12.69
N LYS A 245 -24.25 56.16 12.00
CA LYS A 245 -25.57 56.48 12.57
C LYS A 245 -26.25 55.18 13.03
N GLY A 246 -26.54 55.05 14.33
CA GLY A 246 -27.15 53.85 14.92
C GLY A 246 -26.19 52.92 15.68
N CYS A 247 -24.91 53.31 15.83
CA CYS A 247 -23.88 52.55 16.54
C CYS A 247 -23.64 52.98 18.00
N MET A 248 -24.45 53.90 18.53
CA MET A 248 -24.46 54.31 19.94
C MET A 248 -25.77 53.92 20.61
#